data_AF-A0A1I6JL56-F1
#
_entry.id   AF-A0A1I6JL56-F1
#
_cell.length_a   1.000
_cell.length_b   1.000
_cell.length_c   1.000
_cell.angle_alpha   90.00
_cell.angle_beta   90.00
_cell.angle_gamma   90.00
#
_symmetry.space_group_name_H-M   'P 1'
#
loop_
_entity.id
_entity.type
_entity.pdbx_description
1 polymer ?
#
loop_
_entity_poly.entity_id
_entity_poly.type
_entity_poly.pdbx_seq_one_letter_code
_entity_poly.pdbx_strand_id
1 'polypeptide(L)'
;MKKIRIRMMRVIPIILIIVIVLVTFTLNIKKSSYSSAELSEKKESTEDYDRMDYLDSEGHITFAGDKGYATVIKTKKDGHVILEQYFDEKGNLTVLPAGYAQISRRYEGKRNTEVVYLDARDQRTVVRDGYDTVRRTYTDAGKADIETYWIGDRQVERKQGYWQYQRVYDESNHICELRYLDQGGDLIRNTSGYAVVHRSYDGEATTDMYFDENLNPATSDLDQYGKRTEALGDVQITTYLDEKGEAHNTNRGYAIVKKEGAKTQYYDADEKPVTIGRNQFGVEQVNGQSVYLNENGEQMMRLDNVLNTKPYLVLLFGILMTVVTMAVKGKWKAVFLFIYILFILYMTMAYRETGDSHGEFELLRSYKAFFSSAMTRQNILNNIWLFVPFGAILGRFERKGLWIWAVVLSAAIELVQLGTGIGLFEFDDILSNSIGAVIGYGLARSFRRFRFGKNKSTIKEDDMRTI
;
A
#
# COMPACT_ATOMS: atom_id res chain seq x y z
N MET A 1 -17.87 -49.61 4.66
CA MET A 1 -16.74 -48.80 4.15
C MET A 1 -16.82 -48.44 2.65
N LYS A 2 -17.32 -49.31 1.75
CA LYS A 2 -17.47 -49.02 0.30
C LYS A 2 -18.32 -47.77 -0.04
N LYS A 3 -19.46 -47.54 0.65
CA LYS A 3 -20.34 -46.37 0.41
C LYS A 3 -19.69 -45.00 0.74
N ILE A 4 -18.68 -44.96 1.62
CA ILE A 4 -17.96 -43.72 1.99
C ILE A 4 -16.88 -43.40 0.94
N ARG A 5 -16.15 -44.42 0.44
CA ARG A 5 -15.17 -44.28 -0.66
C ARG A 5 -15.81 -43.74 -1.94
N ILE A 6 -16.97 -44.29 -2.33
CA ILE A 6 -17.69 -43.89 -3.55
C ILE A 6 -18.24 -42.45 -3.45
N ARG A 7 -18.57 -41.97 -2.25
CA ARG A 7 -19.06 -40.60 -2.04
C ARG A 7 -17.95 -39.57 -1.92
N MET A 8 -16.81 -39.90 -1.31
CA MET A 8 -15.61 -39.05 -1.37
C MET A 8 -15.15 -38.83 -2.81
N MET A 9 -15.20 -39.88 -3.65
CA MET A 9 -14.94 -39.78 -5.09
C MET A 9 -15.86 -38.81 -5.84
N ARG A 10 -17.03 -38.44 -5.30
CA ARG A 10 -17.95 -37.47 -5.94
C ARG A 10 -17.76 -36.03 -5.46
N VAL A 11 -17.25 -35.82 -4.24
CA VAL A 11 -17.06 -34.48 -3.65
C VAL A 11 -15.66 -33.94 -3.95
N ILE A 12 -14.65 -34.81 -4.00
CA ILE A 12 -13.27 -34.44 -4.35
C ILE A 12 -13.18 -33.75 -5.72
N PRO A 13 -13.77 -34.25 -6.82
CA PRO A 13 -13.71 -33.55 -8.10
C PRO A 13 -14.44 -32.20 -8.08
N ILE A 14 -15.51 -32.05 -7.30
CA ILE A 14 -16.21 -30.76 -7.17
C ILE A 14 -15.36 -29.74 -6.40
N ILE A 15 -14.73 -30.16 -5.31
CA ILE A 15 -13.79 -29.31 -4.56
C ILE A 15 -12.57 -28.99 -5.43
N LEU A 16 -12.05 -29.96 -6.17
CA LEU A 16 -10.93 -29.77 -7.08
C LEU A 16 -11.30 -28.80 -8.21
N ILE A 17 -12.50 -28.89 -8.77
CA ILE A 17 -13.01 -27.94 -9.77
C ILE A 17 -13.19 -26.55 -9.14
N ILE A 18 -13.73 -26.43 -7.93
CA ILE A 18 -13.86 -25.14 -7.23
C ILE A 18 -12.48 -24.56 -6.93
N VAL A 19 -11.52 -25.37 -6.49
CA VAL A 19 -10.11 -24.95 -6.29
C VAL A 19 -9.50 -24.54 -7.61
N ILE A 20 -9.66 -25.33 -8.68
CA ILE A 20 -9.12 -25.01 -10.00
C ILE A 20 -9.78 -23.75 -10.53
N VAL A 21 -11.07 -23.53 -10.33
CA VAL A 21 -11.80 -22.31 -10.74
C VAL A 21 -11.38 -21.12 -9.88
N LEU A 22 -11.15 -21.28 -8.57
CA LEU A 22 -10.63 -20.22 -7.70
C LEU A 22 -9.18 -19.90 -8.00
N VAL A 23 -8.35 -20.92 -8.23
CA VAL A 23 -6.94 -20.78 -8.59
C VAL A 23 -6.82 -20.17 -9.98
N THR A 24 -7.57 -20.67 -10.97
CA THR A 24 -7.62 -20.03 -12.30
C THR A 24 -8.24 -18.66 -12.22
N PHE A 25 -9.27 -18.40 -11.39
CA PHE A 25 -9.78 -17.05 -11.17
C PHE A 25 -8.71 -16.13 -10.56
N THR A 26 -7.91 -16.59 -9.59
CA THR A 26 -6.79 -15.83 -9.02
C THR A 26 -5.61 -15.65 -9.99
N LEU A 27 -5.36 -16.62 -10.87
CA LEU A 27 -4.30 -16.58 -11.88
C LEU A 27 -4.73 -15.81 -13.16
N ASN A 28 -6.03 -15.80 -13.47
CA ASN A 28 -6.69 -15.01 -14.54
C ASN A 28 -7.26 -13.70 -14.02
N ILE A 29 -6.90 -13.25 -12.80
CA ILE A 29 -7.03 -11.83 -12.51
C ILE A 29 -6.06 -11.18 -13.48
N LYS A 30 -6.57 -10.73 -14.64
CA LYS A 30 -5.89 -9.80 -15.54
C LYS A 30 -5.16 -8.83 -14.64
N LYS A 31 -3.82 -8.74 -14.79
CA LYS A 31 -2.96 -7.82 -14.05
C LYS A 31 -3.69 -6.48 -14.09
N SER A 32 -4.36 -6.10 -12.99
CA SER A 32 -5.48 -5.14 -13.10
C SER A 32 -4.99 -3.70 -13.29
N SER A 33 -3.67 -3.55 -13.37
CA SER A 33 -2.92 -2.34 -13.59
C SER A 33 -1.58 -2.76 -14.16
N TYR A 34 -1.30 -2.35 -15.39
CA TYR A 34 0.05 -2.38 -15.92
C TYR A 34 0.84 -1.24 -15.27
N SER A 35 2.15 -1.43 -15.06
CA SER A 35 3.02 -0.28 -14.79
C SER A 35 3.18 0.52 -16.08
N SER A 36 3.30 1.84 -16.02
CA SER A 36 3.51 2.68 -17.20
C SER A 36 4.77 2.28 -17.97
N ALA A 37 5.77 1.70 -17.28
CA ALA A 37 6.99 1.18 -17.90
C ALA A 37 6.76 -0.08 -18.75
N GLU A 38 5.64 -0.78 -18.57
CA GLU A 38 5.24 -1.96 -19.35
C GLU A 38 4.37 -1.59 -20.56
N LEU A 39 3.99 -0.32 -20.67
CA LEU A 39 3.10 0.19 -21.72
C LEU A 39 3.88 1.04 -22.70
N SER A 40 3.42 1.07 -23.95
CA SER A 40 3.95 2.01 -24.95
C SER A 40 3.21 3.34 -24.86
N GLU A 41 3.90 4.44 -25.18
CA GLU A 41 3.30 5.78 -25.19
C GLU A 41 3.02 6.21 -26.62
N LYS A 42 1.77 6.62 -26.89
CA LYS A 42 1.40 7.31 -28.13
C LYS A 42 1.16 8.78 -27.83
N LYS A 43 1.91 9.65 -28.51
CA LYS A 43 1.83 11.11 -28.34
C LYS A 43 1.28 11.77 -29.60
N GLU A 44 0.40 12.72 -29.40
CA GLU A 44 -0.15 13.59 -30.42
C GLU A 44 -0.02 15.03 -29.93
N SER A 45 0.49 15.93 -30.76
CA SER A 45 0.69 17.33 -30.40
C SER A 45 0.18 18.22 -31.51
N THR A 46 -0.69 19.16 -31.15
CA THR A 46 -1.28 20.17 -32.03
C THR A 46 -1.00 21.57 -31.46
N GLU A 47 -1.47 22.64 -32.11
CA GLU A 47 -1.39 23.99 -31.54
C GLU A 47 -2.24 24.12 -30.26
N ASP A 48 -3.41 23.47 -30.23
CA ASP A 48 -4.41 23.60 -29.18
C ASP A 48 -4.27 22.57 -28.04
N TYR A 49 -3.60 21.44 -28.26
CA TYR A 49 -3.42 20.44 -27.21
C TYR A 49 -2.23 19.51 -27.42
N ASP A 50 -1.79 18.89 -26.32
CA ASP A 50 -0.95 17.69 -26.34
C ASP A 50 -1.74 16.53 -25.72
N ARG A 51 -1.77 15.39 -26.39
CA ARG A 51 -2.40 14.16 -25.91
C ARG A 51 -1.36 13.06 -25.79
N MET A 52 -1.43 12.30 -24.71
CA MET A 52 -0.65 11.09 -24.52
C MET A 52 -1.55 9.95 -24.05
N ASP A 53 -1.49 8.83 -24.76
CA ASP A 53 -2.19 7.58 -24.43
C ASP A 53 -1.18 6.49 -24.05
N TYR A 54 -1.48 5.72 -23.01
CA TYR A 54 -0.79 4.48 -22.69
C TYR A 54 -1.43 3.31 -23.43
N LEU A 55 -0.63 2.50 -24.13
CA LEU A 55 -1.11 1.39 -24.95
C LEU A 55 -0.50 0.04 -24.50
N ASP A 56 -1.33 -1.00 -24.48
CA ASP A 56 -0.86 -2.38 -24.29
C ASP A 56 -0.11 -2.93 -25.53
N SER A 57 0.36 -4.18 -25.44
CA SER A 57 1.06 -4.85 -26.54
C SER A 57 0.22 -5.05 -27.81
N GLU A 58 -1.10 -4.93 -27.71
CA GLU A 58 -2.05 -5.03 -28.82
C GLU A 58 -2.41 -3.65 -29.41
N GLY A 59 -1.92 -2.57 -28.80
CA GLY A 59 -2.19 -1.19 -29.22
C GLY A 59 -3.47 -0.59 -28.64
N HIS A 60 -4.09 -1.23 -27.64
CA HIS A 60 -5.29 -0.72 -26.99
C HIS A 60 -4.95 0.23 -25.83
N ILE A 61 -5.71 1.34 -25.72
CA ILE A 61 -5.59 2.27 -24.59
C ILE A 61 -5.82 1.53 -23.27
N THR A 62 -4.86 1.63 -22.37
CA THR A 62 -4.78 0.80 -21.16
C THR A 62 -4.38 1.63 -19.95
N PHE A 63 -5.00 1.35 -18.81
CA PHE A 63 -4.74 2.04 -17.56
C PHE A 63 -3.34 1.76 -16.98
N ALA A 64 -2.54 2.81 -16.83
CA ALA A 64 -1.27 2.77 -16.13
C ALA A 64 -1.51 2.92 -14.62
N GLY A 65 -1.34 1.83 -13.88
CA GLY A 65 -1.66 1.76 -12.45
C GLY A 65 -0.85 2.66 -11.56
N ASP A 66 0.43 2.81 -11.85
CA ASP A 66 1.35 3.69 -11.12
C ASP A 66 1.08 5.17 -11.39
N LYS A 67 0.48 5.51 -12.54
CA LYS A 67 0.07 6.87 -12.91
C LYS A 67 -1.35 7.20 -12.48
N GLY A 68 -2.23 6.21 -12.43
CA GLY A 68 -3.65 6.37 -12.11
C GLY A 68 -4.53 6.82 -13.27
N TYR A 69 -4.04 6.75 -14.53
CA TYR A 69 -4.80 7.11 -15.73
C TYR A 69 -4.32 6.33 -16.96
N ALA A 70 -5.12 6.33 -18.03
CA ALA A 70 -4.79 5.75 -19.34
C ALA A 70 -4.42 6.83 -20.37
N THR A 71 -5.12 7.97 -20.36
CA THR A 71 -4.87 9.10 -21.24
C THR A 71 -4.70 10.39 -20.44
N VAL A 72 -3.79 11.26 -20.88
CA VAL A 72 -3.72 12.66 -20.44
C VAL A 72 -3.86 13.59 -21.64
N ILE A 73 -4.69 14.61 -21.50
CA ILE A 73 -4.87 15.68 -22.48
C ILE A 73 -4.47 17.00 -21.82
N LYS A 74 -3.61 17.76 -22.50
CA LYS A 74 -3.10 19.06 -22.07
C LYS A 74 -3.57 20.12 -23.05
N THR A 75 -4.63 20.84 -22.74
CA THR A 75 -5.13 21.94 -23.56
C THR A 75 -4.21 23.15 -23.42
N LYS A 76 -3.82 23.71 -24.57
CA LYS A 76 -2.94 24.85 -24.71
C LYS A 76 -3.72 26.08 -25.16
N LYS A 77 -3.26 27.24 -24.71
CA LYS A 77 -3.67 28.56 -25.20
C LYS A 77 -2.44 29.44 -25.22
N ASP A 78 -2.20 30.12 -26.33
CA ASP A 78 -1.02 30.99 -26.52
C ASP A 78 0.31 30.24 -26.23
N GLY A 79 0.37 28.94 -26.57
CA GLY A 79 1.52 28.07 -26.30
C GLY A 79 1.68 27.61 -24.84
N HIS A 80 0.79 28.01 -23.94
CA HIS A 80 0.80 27.61 -22.53
C HIS A 80 -0.27 26.56 -22.23
N VAL A 81 0.09 25.52 -21.48
CA VAL A 81 -0.89 24.52 -21.01
C VAL A 81 -1.77 25.15 -19.92
N ILE A 82 -3.04 25.38 -20.25
CA ILE A 82 -4.02 26.01 -19.34
C ILE A 82 -4.90 24.99 -18.60
N LEU A 83 -5.02 23.77 -19.13
CA LEU A 83 -5.80 22.71 -18.54
C LEU A 83 -5.14 21.36 -18.82
N GLU A 84 -4.99 20.52 -17.80
CA GLU A 84 -4.61 19.12 -17.94
C GLU A 84 -5.73 18.23 -17.39
N GLN A 85 -6.12 17.20 -18.14
CA GLN A 85 -7.21 16.30 -17.82
C GLN A 85 -6.74 14.84 -17.91
N TYR A 86 -7.17 14.00 -16.98
CA TYR A 86 -6.75 12.60 -16.88
C TYR A 86 -7.95 11.67 -17.05
N PHE A 87 -7.81 10.66 -17.92
CA PHE A 87 -8.92 9.79 -18.33
C PHE A 87 -8.61 8.31 -18.06
N ASP A 88 -9.64 7.53 -17.77
CA ASP A 88 -9.61 6.07 -17.71
C ASP A 88 -9.56 5.42 -19.11
N GLU A 89 -9.44 4.08 -19.20
CA GLU A 89 -9.39 3.38 -20.50
C GLU A 89 -10.69 3.50 -21.32
N LYS A 90 -11.77 4.01 -20.73
CA LYS A 90 -13.08 4.22 -21.38
C LYS A 90 -13.26 5.67 -21.84
N GLY A 91 -12.29 6.54 -21.58
CA GLY A 91 -12.35 7.97 -21.92
C GLY A 91 -13.16 8.82 -20.94
N ASN A 92 -13.45 8.34 -19.74
CA ASN A 92 -14.06 9.16 -18.68
C ASN A 92 -12.96 9.80 -17.81
N LEU A 93 -13.21 11.00 -17.29
CA LEU A 93 -12.33 11.62 -16.30
C LEU A 93 -12.16 10.71 -15.09
N THR A 94 -10.90 10.50 -14.67
CA THR A 94 -10.55 9.66 -13.52
C THR A 94 -9.85 10.48 -12.45
N VAL A 95 -10.17 10.19 -11.19
CA VAL A 95 -9.54 10.84 -10.03
C VAL A 95 -8.22 10.12 -9.73
N LEU A 96 -7.11 10.87 -9.80
CA LEU A 96 -5.79 10.38 -9.47
C LEU A 96 -5.66 10.09 -7.97
N PRO A 97 -4.69 9.25 -7.53
CA PRO A 97 -4.43 9.00 -6.10
C PRO A 97 -4.18 10.25 -5.26
N ALA A 98 -3.73 11.35 -5.89
CA ALA A 98 -3.55 12.65 -5.26
C ALA A 98 -4.86 13.41 -4.98
N GLY A 99 -6.01 12.94 -5.48
CA GLY A 99 -7.34 13.48 -5.14
C GLY A 99 -7.96 14.45 -6.16
N TYR A 100 -7.41 14.54 -7.38
CA TYR A 100 -7.92 15.42 -8.44
C TYR A 100 -7.99 14.66 -9.79
N ALA A 101 -8.85 15.14 -10.69
CA ALA A 101 -8.98 14.60 -12.05
C ALA A 101 -8.52 15.58 -13.14
N GLN A 102 -8.34 16.86 -12.77
CA GLN A 102 -7.89 17.90 -13.70
C GLN A 102 -7.04 18.95 -12.97
N ILE A 103 -6.21 19.67 -13.73
CA ILE A 103 -5.39 20.79 -13.25
C ILE A 103 -5.60 21.99 -14.17
N SER A 104 -6.12 23.09 -13.65
CA SER A 104 -6.19 24.37 -14.37
C SER A 104 -5.02 25.27 -13.99
N ARG A 105 -4.49 26.03 -14.95
CA ARG A 105 -3.33 26.90 -14.79
C ARG A 105 -3.62 28.31 -15.31
N ARG A 106 -3.26 29.31 -14.51
CA ARG A 106 -3.28 30.72 -14.92
C ARG A 106 -1.87 31.22 -15.16
N TYR A 107 -1.73 32.04 -16.18
CA TYR A 107 -0.46 32.64 -16.57
C TYR A 107 -0.54 34.17 -16.60
N GLU A 108 0.55 34.81 -16.20
CA GLU A 108 0.85 36.22 -16.45
C GLU A 108 2.10 36.28 -17.34
N GLY A 109 1.90 36.56 -18.63
CA GLY A 109 2.93 36.34 -19.65
C GLY A 109 3.36 34.88 -19.66
N LYS A 110 4.65 34.61 -19.43
CA LYS A 110 5.21 33.25 -19.38
C LYS A 110 5.17 32.60 -17.98
N ARG A 111 4.72 33.33 -16.95
CA ARG A 111 4.80 32.92 -15.54
C ARG A 111 3.49 32.25 -15.12
N ASN A 112 3.55 31.05 -14.58
CA ASN A 112 2.37 30.33 -14.05
C ASN A 112 2.09 30.81 -12.62
N THR A 113 1.13 31.71 -12.46
CA THR A 113 0.84 32.37 -11.18
C THR A 113 -0.14 31.60 -10.31
N GLU A 114 -0.97 30.74 -10.89
CA GLU A 114 -1.97 29.98 -10.15
C GLU A 114 -2.18 28.58 -10.75
N VAL A 115 -2.27 27.58 -9.88
CA VAL A 115 -2.62 26.19 -10.21
C VAL A 115 -3.83 25.80 -9.37
N VAL A 116 -4.93 25.40 -10.01
CA VAL A 116 -6.17 24.97 -9.36
C VAL A 116 -6.43 23.50 -9.66
N TYR A 117 -6.70 22.72 -8.62
CA TYR A 117 -7.01 21.30 -8.72
C TYR A 117 -8.52 21.08 -8.77
N LEU A 118 -8.97 20.28 -9.74
CA LEU A 118 -10.39 20.09 -10.03
C LEU A 118 -10.76 18.61 -10.00
N ASP A 119 -11.98 18.31 -9.59
CA ASP A 119 -12.58 16.97 -9.67
C ASP A 119 -13.06 16.64 -11.10
N ALA A 120 -13.67 15.46 -11.27
CA ALA A 120 -14.21 15.02 -12.56
C ALA A 120 -15.44 15.82 -13.04
N ARG A 121 -15.96 16.74 -12.23
CA ARG A 121 -17.13 17.59 -12.51
C ARG A 121 -16.75 19.06 -12.70
N ASP A 122 -15.46 19.34 -12.87
CA ASP A 122 -14.92 20.71 -13.04
C ASP A 122 -15.11 21.59 -11.79
N GLN A 123 -15.17 20.97 -10.60
CA GLN A 123 -15.27 21.68 -9.32
C GLN A 123 -13.94 21.64 -8.58
N ARG A 124 -13.59 22.72 -7.86
CA ARG A 124 -12.40 22.74 -7.00
C ARG A 124 -12.44 21.60 -6.00
N THR A 125 -11.33 20.89 -5.86
CA THR A 125 -11.21 19.75 -4.94
C THR A 125 -9.96 19.88 -4.09
N VAL A 126 -10.10 19.59 -2.81
CA VAL A 126 -8.98 19.56 -1.87
C VAL A 126 -8.16 18.29 -2.14
N VAL A 127 -6.92 18.45 -2.57
CA VAL A 127 -6.01 17.35 -2.82
C VAL A 127 -5.58 16.68 -1.51
N ARG A 128 -4.97 15.49 -1.61
CA ARG A 128 -4.51 14.71 -0.45
C ARG A 128 -3.63 15.51 0.51
N ASP A 129 -2.91 16.50 0.00
CA ASP A 129 -1.99 17.35 0.76
C ASP A 129 -2.65 18.58 1.42
N GLY A 130 -3.97 18.73 1.30
CA GLY A 130 -4.77 19.65 2.13
C GLY A 130 -5.09 21.02 1.53
N TYR A 131 -4.95 21.21 0.22
CA TYR A 131 -5.27 22.47 -0.48
C TYR A 131 -5.97 22.21 -1.82
N ASP A 132 -6.65 23.20 -2.39
CA ASP A 132 -7.24 23.13 -3.75
C ASP A 132 -6.52 24.03 -4.77
N THR A 133 -5.70 24.96 -4.29
CA THR A 133 -5.03 25.96 -5.13
C THR A 133 -3.61 26.24 -4.63
N VAL A 134 -2.67 26.37 -5.56
CA VAL A 134 -1.31 26.85 -5.33
C VAL A 134 -1.14 28.18 -6.05
N ARG A 135 -0.68 29.21 -5.35
CA ARG A 135 -0.33 30.51 -5.94
C ARG A 135 1.17 30.72 -5.86
N ARG A 136 1.74 31.29 -6.93
CA ARG A 136 3.19 31.49 -7.07
C ARG A 136 3.54 32.96 -7.28
N THR A 137 4.54 33.43 -6.56
CA THR A 137 5.26 34.67 -6.89
C THR A 137 6.53 34.36 -7.66
N TYR A 138 7.07 35.37 -8.33
CA TYR A 138 8.27 35.24 -9.13
C TYR A 138 9.24 36.37 -8.83
N THR A 139 10.54 36.07 -8.82
CA THR A 139 11.61 37.07 -8.79
C THR A 139 11.58 37.94 -10.04
N ASP A 140 12.31 39.06 -10.03
CA ASP A 140 12.46 39.92 -11.22
C ASP A 140 13.05 39.15 -12.41
N ALA A 141 13.96 38.20 -12.14
CA ALA A 141 14.53 37.28 -13.11
C ALA A 141 13.53 36.23 -13.65
N GLY A 142 12.29 36.21 -13.14
CA GLY A 142 11.22 35.32 -13.58
C GLY A 142 11.32 33.89 -13.05
N LYS A 143 12.00 33.67 -11.92
CA LYS A 143 12.07 32.38 -11.23
C LYS A 143 11.01 32.31 -10.14
N ALA A 144 10.42 31.14 -9.91
CA ALA A 144 9.39 30.98 -8.88
C ALA A 144 10.02 31.18 -7.49
N ASP A 145 9.55 32.19 -6.77
CA ASP A 145 10.11 32.62 -5.49
C ASP A 145 9.35 31.93 -4.35
N ILE A 146 8.08 32.28 -4.15
CA ILE A 146 7.24 31.78 -3.06
C ILE A 146 6.04 31.02 -3.63
N GLU A 147 5.75 29.85 -3.05
CA GLU A 147 4.48 29.15 -3.22
C GLU A 147 3.63 29.26 -1.94
N THR A 148 2.34 29.54 -2.13
CA THR A 148 1.34 29.57 -1.06
C THR A 148 0.18 28.63 -1.39
N TYR A 149 -0.46 28.08 -0.36
CA TYR A 149 -1.46 27.00 -0.49
C TYR A 149 -2.81 27.47 0.05
N TRP A 150 -3.89 27.16 -0.67
CA TRP A 150 -5.21 27.75 -0.42
C TRP A 150 -6.33 26.71 -0.54
N ILE A 151 -7.43 26.95 0.19
CA ILE A 151 -8.74 26.35 -0.03
C ILE A 151 -9.72 27.49 -0.32
N GLY A 152 -10.23 27.55 -1.55
CA GLY A 152 -10.98 28.71 -2.03
C GLY A 152 -10.12 29.98 -1.97
N ASP A 153 -10.51 30.91 -1.10
CA ASP A 153 -9.81 32.19 -0.87
C ASP A 153 -9.08 32.26 0.47
N ARG A 154 -9.05 31.14 1.22
CA ARG A 154 -8.36 31.05 2.51
C ARG A 154 -7.01 30.36 2.35
N GLN A 155 -5.93 31.01 2.74
CA GLN A 155 -4.62 30.37 2.85
C GLN A 155 -4.67 29.29 3.95
N VAL A 156 -3.96 28.19 3.76
CA VAL A 156 -3.96 27.04 4.68
C VAL A 156 -2.55 26.54 4.96
N GLU A 157 -2.38 25.97 6.14
CA GLU A 157 -1.22 25.17 6.52
C GLU A 157 -1.21 23.84 5.75
N ARG A 158 -0.07 23.46 5.21
CA ARG A 158 0.12 22.13 4.64
C ARG A 158 0.20 21.07 5.74
N LYS A 159 -0.09 19.83 5.37
CA LYS A 159 0.13 18.66 6.25
C LYS A 159 1.56 18.55 6.79
N GLN A 160 2.54 19.14 6.09
CA GLN A 160 3.94 19.19 6.48
C GLN A 160 4.28 20.33 7.46
N GLY A 161 3.29 21.09 7.96
CA GLY A 161 3.50 22.05 9.06
C GLY A 161 3.95 23.46 8.64
N TYR A 162 3.72 23.86 7.38
CA TYR A 162 4.12 25.18 6.88
C TYR A 162 3.06 25.76 5.93
N TRP A 163 3.05 27.09 5.79
CA TRP A 163 2.05 27.85 5.02
C TRP A 163 2.59 28.36 3.69
N GLN A 164 3.91 28.59 3.61
CA GLN A 164 4.58 29.06 2.39
C GLN A 164 5.90 28.31 2.19
N TYR A 165 6.29 28.18 0.93
CA TYR A 165 7.53 27.53 0.52
C TYR A 165 8.32 28.48 -0.36
N GLN A 166 9.49 28.91 0.10
CA GLN A 166 10.35 29.84 -0.62
C GLN A 166 11.59 29.15 -1.18
N ARG A 167 11.97 29.52 -2.39
CA ARG A 167 13.22 29.11 -3.05
C ARG A 167 14.15 30.31 -3.15
N VAL A 168 15.36 30.17 -2.64
CA VAL A 168 16.43 31.16 -2.78
C VAL A 168 17.45 30.64 -3.78
N TYR A 169 17.93 31.55 -4.63
CA TYR A 169 18.80 31.23 -5.76
C TYR A 169 20.19 31.83 -5.57
N ASP A 170 21.22 31.09 -5.97
CA ASP A 170 22.58 31.61 -6.06
C ASP A 170 22.78 32.49 -7.31
N GLU A 171 23.98 33.07 -7.46
CA GLU A 171 24.35 33.89 -8.62
C GLU A 171 24.29 33.12 -9.96
N SER A 172 24.38 31.79 -9.91
CA SER A 172 24.27 30.90 -11.06
C SER A 172 22.82 30.46 -11.36
N ASN A 173 21.84 30.99 -10.63
CA ASN A 173 20.42 30.62 -10.68
C ASN A 173 20.11 29.16 -10.28
N HIS A 174 20.98 28.51 -9.51
CA HIS A 174 20.64 27.25 -8.84
C HIS A 174 19.97 27.53 -7.51
N ILE A 175 19.14 26.58 -7.05
CA ILE A 175 18.49 26.71 -5.74
C ILE A 175 19.54 26.41 -4.68
N CYS A 176 19.94 27.42 -3.91
CA CYS A 176 20.90 27.27 -2.82
C CYS A 176 20.24 27.17 -1.45
N GLU A 177 18.96 27.55 -1.33
CA GLU A 177 18.25 27.46 -0.06
C GLU A 177 16.73 27.29 -0.26
N LEU A 178 16.12 26.50 0.62
CA LEU A 178 14.67 26.29 0.71
C LEU A 178 14.19 26.69 2.10
N ARG A 179 13.14 27.50 2.18
CA ARG A 179 12.56 27.95 3.46
C ARG A 179 11.12 27.50 3.61
N TYR A 180 10.80 27.00 4.79
CA TYR A 180 9.44 26.70 5.21
C TYR A 180 8.96 27.83 6.11
N LEU A 181 7.89 28.51 5.70
CA LEU A 181 7.41 29.72 6.33
C LEU A 181 6.01 29.55 6.92
N ASP A 182 5.75 30.24 8.01
CA ASP A 182 4.42 30.38 8.59
C ASP A 182 3.52 31.31 7.76
N GLN A 183 2.31 31.59 8.26
CA GLN A 183 1.38 32.46 7.56
C GLN A 183 1.90 33.91 7.43
N GLY A 184 2.70 34.38 8.40
CA GLY A 184 3.29 35.72 8.43
C GLY A 184 4.52 35.87 7.52
N GLY A 185 5.14 34.76 7.12
CA GLY A 185 6.38 34.75 6.34
C GLY A 185 7.63 34.52 7.19
N ASP A 186 7.48 34.15 8.46
CA ASP A 186 8.59 33.80 9.36
C ASP A 186 8.93 32.32 9.24
N LEU A 187 10.18 31.95 9.54
CA LEU A 187 10.63 30.55 9.51
C LEU A 187 9.86 29.70 10.52
N ILE A 188 9.38 28.54 10.07
CA ILE A 188 8.68 27.57 10.92
C ILE A 188 9.22 26.16 10.69
N ARG A 189 9.43 25.42 11.77
CA ARG A 189 9.83 24.02 11.71
C ARG A 189 8.71 23.16 11.15
N ASN A 190 9.03 22.46 10.06
CA ASN A 190 8.11 21.52 9.43
C ASN A 190 8.03 20.20 10.22
N THR A 191 7.12 19.31 9.81
CA THR A 191 6.94 17.98 10.45
C THR A 191 8.16 17.06 10.33
N SER A 192 9.14 17.40 9.49
CA SER A 192 10.40 16.66 9.34
C SER A 192 11.53 17.23 10.20
N GLY A 193 11.26 18.20 11.08
CA GLY A 193 12.21 18.63 12.13
C GLY A 193 13.04 19.88 11.82
N TYR A 194 12.91 20.49 10.64
CA TYR A 194 13.70 21.67 10.22
C TYR A 194 12.86 22.76 9.54
N ALA A 195 13.38 23.99 9.51
CA ALA A 195 12.74 25.17 8.89
C ALA A 195 13.45 25.65 7.62
N VAL A 196 14.73 25.31 7.46
CA VAL A 196 15.54 25.69 6.30
C VAL A 196 16.35 24.50 5.79
N VAL A 197 16.52 24.43 4.48
CA VAL A 197 17.49 23.55 3.82
C VAL A 197 18.51 24.40 3.07
N HIS A 198 19.79 24.30 3.42
CA HIS A 198 20.86 24.81 2.56
C HIS A 198 21.29 23.72 1.60
N ARG A 199 21.33 24.08 0.31
CA ARG A 199 21.64 23.17 -0.78
C ARG A 199 22.94 23.57 -1.46
N SER A 200 23.83 22.60 -1.62
CA SER A 200 25.05 22.72 -2.41
C SER A 200 25.14 21.63 -3.48
N TYR A 201 25.99 21.88 -4.48
CA TYR A 201 26.15 21.03 -5.65
C TYR A 201 27.63 20.68 -5.84
N ASP A 202 27.90 19.41 -6.11
CA ASP A 202 29.23 18.87 -6.41
C ASP A 202 29.10 17.93 -7.62
N GLY A 203 29.29 18.49 -8.82
CA GLY A 203 28.93 17.81 -10.07
C GLY A 203 27.43 17.50 -10.12
N GLU A 204 27.08 16.22 -10.30
CA GLU A 204 25.70 15.74 -10.27
C GLU A 204 25.19 15.46 -8.84
N ALA A 205 26.08 15.51 -7.83
CA ALA A 205 25.69 15.30 -6.45
C ALA A 205 25.05 16.56 -5.86
N THR A 206 23.97 16.38 -5.10
CA THR A 206 23.29 17.44 -4.34
C THR A 206 23.41 17.15 -2.86
N THR A 207 23.82 18.14 -2.06
CA THR A 207 23.88 18.04 -0.61
C THR A 207 22.90 19.02 0.02
N ASP A 208 22.00 18.51 0.87
CA ASP A 208 21.01 19.26 1.63
C ASP A 208 21.38 19.21 3.13
N MET A 209 21.59 20.36 3.75
CA MET A 209 21.82 20.50 5.20
C MET A 209 20.63 21.22 5.86
N TYR A 210 20.24 20.79 7.05
CA TYR A 210 19.00 21.17 7.72
C TYR A 210 19.24 22.12 8.89
N PHE A 211 18.40 23.15 9.00
CA PHE A 211 18.50 24.17 10.04
C PHE A 211 17.14 24.48 10.66
N ASP A 212 17.17 24.87 11.94
CA ASP A 212 16.00 25.31 12.68
C ASP A 212 15.57 26.75 12.33
N GLU A 213 14.52 27.23 13.00
CA GLU A 213 13.96 28.57 12.84
C GLU A 213 14.94 29.69 13.18
N ASN A 214 15.98 29.39 13.97
CA ASN A 214 17.03 30.30 14.38
C ASN A 214 18.32 30.13 13.53
N LEU A 215 18.26 29.33 12.46
CA LEU A 215 19.38 28.98 11.59
C LEU A 215 20.51 28.18 12.28
N ASN A 216 20.20 27.49 13.39
CA ASN A 216 21.11 26.50 13.96
C ASN A 216 20.94 25.15 13.26
N PRO A 217 21.99 24.32 13.14
CA PRO A 217 21.85 22.96 12.62
C PRO A 217 20.75 22.17 13.35
N ALA A 218 19.91 21.48 12.59
CA ALA A 218 18.78 20.72 13.12
C ALA A 218 18.75 19.30 12.55
N THR A 219 18.30 18.34 13.34
CA THR A 219 18.09 16.97 12.87
C THR A 219 16.71 16.79 12.26
N SER A 220 16.60 15.86 11.31
CA SER A 220 15.30 15.36 10.87
C SER A 220 14.84 14.13 11.67
N ASP A 221 13.70 13.54 11.33
CA ASP A 221 13.12 12.37 12.00
C ASP A 221 14.02 11.13 12.07
N LEU A 222 15.06 11.04 11.22
CA LEU A 222 16.05 9.96 11.24
C LEU A 222 17.34 10.32 12.01
N ASP A 223 17.34 11.41 12.80
CA ASP A 223 18.46 11.93 13.58
C ASP A 223 19.71 12.35 12.76
N GLN A 224 19.48 12.85 11.54
CA GLN A 224 20.51 13.36 10.64
C GLN A 224 20.35 14.86 10.38
N TYR A 225 21.48 15.54 10.20
CA TYR A 225 21.55 16.99 9.93
C TYR A 225 21.51 17.33 8.44
N GLY A 226 21.58 16.31 7.58
CA GLY A 226 21.52 16.51 6.15
C GLY A 226 21.51 15.21 5.37
N LYS A 227 21.49 15.33 4.05
CA LYS A 227 21.68 14.22 3.12
C LYS A 227 22.42 14.66 1.87
N ARG A 228 23.26 13.78 1.33
CA ARG A 228 23.85 13.87 0.00
C ARG A 228 23.17 12.87 -0.92
N THR A 229 22.77 13.29 -2.11
CA THR A 229 22.19 12.41 -3.13
C THR A 229 23.04 12.49 -4.39
N GLU A 230 23.43 11.34 -4.91
CA GLU A 230 24.21 11.22 -6.14
C GLU A 230 23.70 10.04 -6.98
N ALA A 231 23.96 10.08 -8.29
CA ALA A 231 23.63 8.99 -9.21
C ALA A 231 24.92 8.42 -9.81
N LEU A 232 25.09 7.10 -9.67
CA LEU A 232 26.19 6.35 -10.26
C LEU A 232 25.61 5.33 -11.25
N GLY A 233 25.55 5.72 -12.53
CA GLY A 233 24.81 4.95 -13.53
C GLY A 233 23.33 4.87 -13.18
N ASP A 234 22.78 3.66 -13.08
CA ASP A 234 21.38 3.41 -12.71
C ASP A 234 21.14 3.36 -11.19
N VAL A 235 22.20 3.54 -10.39
CA VAL A 235 22.13 3.48 -8.93
C VAL A 235 22.02 4.88 -8.35
N GLN A 236 20.93 5.14 -7.64
CA GLN A 236 20.77 6.34 -6.82
C GLN A 236 21.31 6.06 -5.42
N ILE A 237 22.26 6.88 -4.96
CA ILE A 237 22.86 6.78 -3.63
C ILE A 237 22.38 7.97 -2.80
N THR A 238 21.88 7.70 -1.60
CA THR A 238 21.56 8.72 -0.58
C THR A 238 22.37 8.45 0.67
N THR A 239 23.21 9.40 1.06
CA THR A 239 24.06 9.34 2.25
C THR A 239 23.53 10.34 3.27
N TYR A 240 23.19 9.89 4.48
CA TYR A 240 22.73 10.71 5.59
C TYR A 240 23.93 11.25 6.36
N LEU A 241 23.84 12.53 6.73
CA LEU A 241 24.98 13.31 7.17
C LEU A 241 24.82 13.78 8.63
N ASP A 242 25.95 13.87 9.33
CA ASP A 242 26.04 14.57 10.61
C ASP A 242 26.13 16.10 10.41
N GLU A 243 26.27 16.83 11.52
CA GLU A 243 26.37 18.29 11.53
C GLU A 243 27.55 18.82 10.69
N LYS A 244 28.61 18.04 10.52
CA LYS A 244 29.81 18.41 9.76
C LYS A 244 29.70 18.06 8.28
N GLY A 245 28.64 17.38 7.86
CA GLY A 245 28.46 16.89 6.50
C GLY A 245 29.16 15.56 6.23
N GLU A 246 29.54 14.80 7.27
CA GLU A 246 30.15 13.48 7.17
C GLU A 246 29.09 12.38 7.29
N ALA A 247 29.31 11.22 6.67
CA ALA A 247 28.36 10.11 6.74
C ALA A 247 28.18 9.62 8.18
N HIS A 248 26.93 9.56 8.65
CA HIS A 248 26.62 9.11 10.00
C HIS A 248 25.36 8.24 10.03
N ASN A 249 25.36 7.23 10.91
CA ASN A 249 24.23 6.34 11.04
C ASN A 249 23.02 7.09 11.60
N THR A 250 21.88 6.91 10.92
CA THR A 250 20.57 7.34 11.40
C THR A 250 20.17 6.58 12.67
N ASN A 251 19.09 7.02 13.33
CA ASN A 251 18.47 6.26 14.42
C ASN A 251 17.91 4.88 14.02
N ARG A 252 17.91 4.56 12.72
CA ARG A 252 17.61 3.23 12.17
C ARG A 252 18.84 2.37 11.89
N GLY A 253 20.04 2.87 12.20
CA GLY A 253 21.29 2.11 12.15
C GLY A 253 22.00 2.08 10.79
N TYR A 254 21.49 2.78 9.77
CA TYR A 254 22.14 2.93 8.46
C TYR A 254 22.51 4.39 8.17
N ALA A 255 23.57 4.62 7.41
CA ALA A 255 23.98 5.93 6.91
C ALA A 255 23.77 6.06 5.40
N ILE A 256 23.79 4.97 4.63
CA ILE A 256 23.76 5.02 3.17
C ILE A 256 22.65 4.12 2.64
N VAL A 257 21.89 4.64 1.69
CA VAL A 257 20.82 3.93 0.98
C VAL A 257 21.17 3.90 -0.51
N LYS A 258 21.33 2.70 -1.07
CA LYS A 258 21.56 2.50 -2.51
C LYS A 258 20.28 1.95 -3.13
N LYS A 259 19.76 2.63 -4.16
CA LYS A 259 18.53 2.25 -4.87
C LYS A 259 18.87 1.98 -6.34
N GLU A 260 18.58 0.75 -6.78
CA GLU A 260 18.81 0.28 -8.15
C GLU A 260 17.50 -0.30 -8.69
N GLY A 261 16.83 0.43 -9.58
CA GLY A 261 15.51 0.06 -10.10
C GLY A 261 14.49 -0.16 -8.97
N ALA A 262 14.04 -1.41 -8.81
CA ALA A 262 13.08 -1.82 -7.78
C ALA A 262 13.73 -2.23 -6.44
N LYS A 263 15.06 -2.31 -6.37
CA LYS A 263 15.83 -2.73 -5.20
C LYS A 263 16.30 -1.53 -4.38
N THR A 264 16.33 -1.70 -3.07
CA THR A 264 16.88 -0.73 -2.11
C THR A 264 17.67 -1.48 -1.05
N GLN A 265 18.92 -1.08 -0.81
CA GLN A 265 19.83 -1.68 0.17
C GLN A 265 20.37 -0.63 1.14
N TYR A 266 20.68 -1.06 2.36
CA TYR A 266 21.08 -0.20 3.48
C TYR A 266 22.48 -0.54 3.96
N TYR A 267 23.30 0.49 4.20
CA TYR A 267 24.68 0.37 4.63
C TYR A 267 24.96 1.34 5.79
N ASP A 268 25.91 0.99 6.65
CA ASP A 268 26.42 1.91 7.66
C ASP A 268 27.36 2.98 7.05
N ALA A 269 27.88 3.86 7.91
CA ALA A 269 28.84 4.90 7.52
C ALA A 269 30.18 4.33 6.98
N ASP A 270 30.52 3.07 7.27
CA ASP A 270 31.70 2.38 6.75
C ASP A 270 31.41 1.65 5.42
N GLU A 271 30.24 1.87 4.81
CA GLU A 271 29.75 1.16 3.62
C GLU A 271 29.55 -0.35 3.80
N LYS A 272 29.40 -0.84 5.04
CA LYS A 272 29.07 -2.25 5.29
C LYS A 272 27.56 -2.43 5.26
N PRO A 273 27.03 -3.48 4.60
CA PRO A 273 25.60 -3.75 4.62
C PRO A 273 25.10 -3.91 6.05
N VAL A 274 23.99 -3.23 6.39
CA VAL A 274 23.38 -3.33 7.72
C VAL A 274 21.95 -3.78 7.64
N THR A 275 21.50 -4.45 8.70
CA THR A 275 20.12 -4.85 8.81
C THR A 275 19.25 -3.75 9.37
N ILE A 276 18.11 -3.49 8.73
CA ILE A 276 17.08 -2.56 9.19
C ILE A 276 15.99 -3.26 10.01
N GLY A 277 16.32 -4.38 10.66
CA GLY A 277 15.39 -5.26 11.36
C GLY A 277 15.08 -6.55 10.59
N ARG A 278 14.60 -7.58 11.31
CA ARG A 278 14.27 -8.91 10.76
C ARG A 278 15.39 -9.60 9.96
N ASN A 279 16.66 -9.25 10.16
CA ASN A 279 17.79 -9.72 9.35
C ASN A 279 17.62 -9.43 7.84
N GLN A 280 16.89 -8.37 7.47
CA GLN A 280 16.82 -7.89 6.10
C GLN A 280 17.87 -6.79 5.88
N PHE A 281 18.54 -6.80 4.74
CA PHE A 281 19.56 -5.81 4.35
C PHE A 281 19.06 -4.89 3.23
N GLY A 282 17.85 -5.16 2.75
CA GLY A 282 17.23 -4.43 1.66
C GLY A 282 15.82 -4.92 1.37
N VAL A 283 15.17 -4.22 0.45
CA VAL A 283 13.82 -4.52 -0.03
C VAL A 283 13.81 -4.41 -1.55
N GLU A 284 13.13 -5.33 -2.22
CA GLU A 284 12.80 -5.28 -3.64
C GLU A 284 11.29 -5.20 -3.83
N GLN A 285 10.82 -4.26 -4.66
CA GLN A 285 9.40 -4.16 -5.01
C GLN A 285 9.07 -5.13 -6.16
N VAL A 286 8.32 -6.19 -5.87
CA VAL A 286 7.88 -7.20 -6.85
C VAL A 286 6.35 -7.23 -6.88
N ASN A 287 5.75 -6.89 -8.02
CA ASN A 287 4.28 -6.83 -8.17
C ASN A 287 3.57 -5.96 -7.11
N GLY A 288 4.21 -4.86 -6.68
CA GLY A 288 3.70 -3.97 -5.64
C GLY A 288 3.80 -4.52 -4.21
N GLN A 289 4.53 -5.63 -4.02
CA GLN A 289 4.84 -6.22 -2.72
C GLN A 289 6.32 -6.05 -2.40
N SER A 290 6.61 -5.79 -1.13
CA SER A 290 7.98 -5.70 -0.63
C SER A 290 8.53 -7.10 -0.35
N VAL A 291 9.65 -7.43 -1.00
CA VAL A 291 10.40 -8.68 -0.83
C VAL A 291 11.71 -8.38 -0.14
N TYR A 292 12.01 -9.08 0.95
CA TYR A 292 13.21 -8.85 1.74
C TYR A 292 14.46 -9.44 1.10
N LEU A 293 15.55 -8.67 1.12
CA LEU A 293 16.83 -9.01 0.53
C LEU A 293 17.86 -9.41 1.60
N ASN A 294 18.74 -10.36 1.24
CA ASN A 294 19.92 -10.70 2.02
C ASN A 294 21.05 -9.65 1.81
N GLU A 295 22.17 -9.87 2.49
CA GLU A 295 23.37 -9.01 2.42
C GLU A 295 23.88 -8.81 0.98
N ASN A 296 23.72 -9.83 0.11
CA ASN A 296 24.15 -9.80 -1.29
C ASN A 296 23.12 -9.16 -2.24
N GLY A 297 21.98 -8.66 -1.74
CA GLY A 297 20.93 -8.09 -2.58
C GLY A 297 20.05 -9.13 -3.30
N GLU A 298 20.09 -10.38 -2.85
CA GLU A 298 19.26 -11.49 -3.36
C GLU A 298 18.02 -11.71 -2.49
N GLN A 299 16.93 -12.18 -3.10
CA GLN A 299 15.69 -12.46 -2.37
C GLN A 299 15.88 -13.54 -1.31
N MET A 300 15.54 -13.24 -0.07
CA MET A 300 15.64 -14.21 1.02
C MET A 300 14.61 -15.32 0.85
N MET A 301 15.00 -16.57 1.13
CA MET A 301 14.09 -17.72 1.22
C MET A 301 13.30 -17.68 2.54
N ARG A 302 12.34 -16.76 2.62
CA ARG A 302 11.46 -16.54 3.77
C ARG A 302 10.01 -16.80 3.42
N LEU A 303 9.23 -17.25 4.42
CA LEU A 303 7.81 -17.50 4.23
C LEU A 303 7.07 -16.23 3.76
N ASP A 304 7.37 -15.07 4.37
CA ASP A 304 6.76 -13.77 4.00
C ASP A 304 7.01 -13.42 2.53
N ASN A 305 8.25 -13.54 2.07
CA ASN A 305 8.64 -13.31 0.68
C ASN A 305 7.88 -14.25 -0.27
N VAL A 306 7.77 -15.53 0.09
CA VAL A 306 7.07 -16.53 -0.70
C VAL A 306 5.56 -16.26 -0.73
N LEU A 307 4.94 -15.95 0.40
CA LEU A 307 3.50 -15.70 0.48
C LEU A 307 3.12 -14.37 -0.22
N ASN A 308 3.96 -13.34 -0.12
CA ASN A 308 3.75 -12.05 -0.78
C ASN A 308 3.90 -12.16 -2.30
N THR A 309 4.89 -12.92 -2.78
CA THR A 309 5.10 -13.11 -4.23
C THR A 309 4.18 -14.16 -4.85
N LYS A 310 3.71 -15.14 -4.06
CA LYS A 310 2.86 -16.27 -4.51
C LYS A 310 1.60 -16.36 -3.64
N PRO A 311 0.67 -15.39 -3.74
CA PRO A 311 -0.51 -15.31 -2.90
C PRO A 311 -1.45 -16.53 -3.00
N TYR A 312 -1.46 -17.23 -4.13
CA TYR A 312 -2.23 -18.46 -4.32
C TYR A 312 -1.83 -19.59 -3.34
N LEU A 313 -0.62 -19.55 -2.75
CA LEU A 313 -0.21 -20.51 -1.74
C LEU A 313 -1.03 -20.37 -0.45
N VAL A 314 -1.44 -19.16 -0.09
CA VAL A 314 -2.33 -18.91 1.07
C VAL A 314 -3.68 -19.58 0.85
N LEU A 315 -4.25 -19.41 -0.35
CA LEU A 315 -5.49 -20.06 -0.78
C LEU A 315 -5.38 -21.59 -0.69
N LEU A 316 -4.34 -22.17 -1.30
CA LEU A 316 -4.12 -23.63 -1.29
C LEU A 316 -3.96 -24.17 0.13
N PHE A 317 -3.20 -23.47 0.97
CA PHE A 317 -3.03 -23.82 2.37
C PHE A 317 -4.34 -23.73 3.16
N GLY A 318 -5.12 -22.66 2.98
CA GLY A 318 -6.44 -22.50 3.60
C GLY A 318 -7.40 -23.62 3.23
N ILE A 319 -7.44 -24.02 1.96
CA ILE A 319 -8.28 -25.15 1.50
C ILE A 319 -7.77 -26.46 2.10
N LEU A 320 -6.46 -26.73 2.04
CA LEU A 320 -5.86 -27.93 2.59
C LEU A 320 -6.17 -28.07 4.09
N MET A 321 -5.95 -27.00 4.86
CA MET A 321 -6.23 -26.98 6.30
C MET A 321 -7.71 -27.18 6.56
N THR A 322 -8.59 -26.55 5.78
CA THR A 322 -10.04 -26.78 5.88
C THR A 322 -10.38 -28.26 5.67
N VAL A 323 -9.81 -28.92 4.67
CA VAL A 323 -10.02 -30.36 4.44
C VAL A 323 -9.49 -31.21 5.59
N VAL A 324 -8.30 -30.90 6.10
CA VAL A 324 -7.70 -31.59 7.27
C VAL A 324 -8.63 -31.48 8.48
N THR A 325 -9.18 -30.28 8.75
CA THR A 325 -10.10 -30.07 9.88
C THR A 325 -11.36 -30.94 9.79
N MET A 326 -11.84 -31.19 8.56
CA MET A 326 -12.99 -32.07 8.34
C MET A 326 -12.66 -33.55 8.63
N ALA A 327 -11.40 -33.95 8.46
CA ALA A 327 -10.90 -35.30 8.69
C ALA A 327 -10.60 -35.59 10.18
N VAL A 328 -10.18 -34.60 10.97
CA VAL A 328 -9.83 -34.76 12.40
C VAL A 328 -11.03 -35.20 13.24
N LYS A 329 -10.91 -36.27 14.04
CA LYS A 329 -12.01 -36.88 14.82
C LYS A 329 -11.79 -36.83 16.33
N GLY A 330 -12.89 -36.95 17.08
CA GLY A 330 -12.87 -37.10 18.54
C GLY A 330 -12.23 -35.92 19.26
N LYS A 331 -11.45 -36.21 20.31
CA LYS A 331 -10.74 -35.22 21.14
C LYS A 331 -9.69 -34.41 20.38
N TRP A 332 -9.15 -34.95 19.29
CA TRP A 332 -8.16 -34.27 18.46
C TRP A 332 -8.69 -33.00 17.78
N LYS A 333 -10.01 -32.82 17.66
CA LYS A 333 -10.60 -31.56 17.17
C LYS A 333 -10.24 -30.37 18.06
N ALA A 334 -10.26 -30.56 19.38
CA ALA A 334 -9.93 -29.51 20.34
C ALA A 334 -8.42 -29.21 20.34
N VAL A 335 -7.58 -30.25 20.24
CA VAL A 335 -6.12 -30.09 20.11
C VAL A 335 -5.79 -29.32 18.82
N PHE A 336 -6.40 -29.68 17.71
CA PHE A 336 -6.21 -29.00 16.43
C PHE A 336 -6.70 -27.54 16.48
N LEU A 337 -7.83 -27.27 17.14
CA LEU A 337 -8.31 -25.90 17.38
C LEU A 337 -7.26 -25.08 18.13
N PHE A 338 -6.70 -25.63 19.21
CA PHE A 338 -5.69 -24.96 20.01
C PHE A 338 -4.43 -24.66 19.21
N ILE A 339 -3.90 -25.65 18.49
CA ILE A 339 -2.72 -25.46 17.61
C ILE A 339 -3.02 -24.40 16.54
N TYR A 340 -4.22 -24.40 15.97
CA TYR A 340 -4.60 -23.43 14.94
C TYR A 340 -4.74 -22.02 15.50
N ILE A 341 -5.23 -21.86 16.73
CA ILE A 341 -5.23 -20.56 17.42
C ILE A 341 -3.79 -20.07 17.61
N LEU A 342 -2.87 -20.93 18.05
CA LEU A 342 -1.45 -20.56 18.16
C LEU A 342 -0.86 -20.17 16.80
N PHE A 343 -1.22 -20.87 15.73
CA PHE A 343 -0.81 -20.52 14.37
C PHE A 343 -1.35 -19.14 13.94
N ILE A 344 -2.62 -18.84 14.21
CA ILE A 344 -3.19 -17.52 13.94
C ILE A 344 -2.42 -16.45 14.71
N LEU A 345 -2.26 -16.63 16.03
CA LEU A 345 -1.53 -15.68 16.88
C LEU A 345 -0.10 -15.48 16.38
N TYR A 346 0.57 -16.55 15.97
CA TYR A 346 1.91 -16.49 15.38
C TYR A 346 1.91 -15.66 14.09
N MET A 347 1.02 -15.96 13.14
CA MET A 347 0.91 -15.22 11.88
C MET A 347 0.54 -13.75 12.08
N THR A 348 -0.28 -13.42 13.08
CA THR A 348 -0.74 -12.05 13.32
C THR A 348 0.20 -11.23 14.20
N MET A 349 1.02 -11.87 15.05
CA MET A 349 1.85 -11.17 16.04
C MET A 349 3.36 -11.31 15.83
N ALA A 350 3.87 -12.48 15.45
CA ALA A 350 5.31 -12.76 15.48
C ALA A 350 6.14 -11.97 14.43
N TYR A 351 5.47 -11.21 13.56
CA TYR A 351 6.05 -10.59 12.38
C TYR A 351 5.57 -9.17 12.14
N ARG A 352 5.27 -8.37 13.17
CA ARG A 352 4.96 -6.94 13.03
C ARG A 352 6.02 -6.12 13.78
N GLU A 353 6.56 -5.09 13.11
CA GLU A 353 7.56 -4.19 13.71
C GLU A 353 6.87 -3.17 14.62
N THR A 354 7.51 -2.83 15.73
CA THR A 354 7.19 -1.66 16.54
C THR A 354 7.80 -0.44 15.86
N GLY A 355 7.01 0.56 15.51
CA GLY A 355 7.57 1.79 14.94
C GLY A 355 6.62 2.73 14.24
N ASP A 356 5.41 2.30 13.89
CA ASP A 356 4.40 3.19 13.30
C ASP A 356 2.99 2.73 13.69
N SER A 357 2.68 2.83 14.99
CA SER A 357 1.39 2.40 15.54
C SER A 357 0.40 3.56 15.53
N HIS A 358 -0.33 3.70 14.43
CA HIS A 358 -1.53 4.52 14.37
C HIS A 358 -2.76 3.61 14.34
N GLY A 359 -3.78 3.93 15.15
CA GLY A 359 -5.07 3.28 15.03
C GLY A 359 -5.83 3.85 13.84
N GLU A 360 -6.17 3.03 12.85
CA GLU A 360 -6.96 3.48 11.71
C GLU A 360 -8.43 3.21 11.98
N PHE A 361 -9.15 4.26 12.40
CA PHE A 361 -10.55 4.16 12.83
C PHE A 361 -11.56 4.33 11.69
N GLU A 362 -11.11 4.55 10.44
CA GLU A 362 -12.02 4.67 9.30
C GLU A 362 -12.61 3.31 8.89
N LEU A 363 -13.93 3.16 9.05
CA LEU A 363 -14.66 1.96 8.69
C LEU A 363 -14.67 1.72 7.16
N LEU A 364 -14.41 0.49 6.71
CA LEU A 364 -14.45 0.03 5.31
C LEU A 364 -13.43 0.69 4.36
N ARG A 365 -12.39 1.34 4.88
CA ARG A 365 -11.36 1.99 4.06
C ARG A 365 -10.67 1.01 3.10
N SER A 366 -10.21 -0.13 3.62
CA SER A 366 -9.53 -1.16 2.83
C SER A 366 -10.47 -1.76 1.80
N TYR A 367 -11.76 -1.89 2.15
CA TYR A 367 -12.80 -2.34 1.21
C TYR A 367 -13.10 -1.32 0.10
N LYS A 368 -13.09 -0.01 0.39
CA LYS A 368 -13.21 1.05 -0.64
C LYS A 368 -12.05 0.96 -1.64
N ALA A 369 -10.84 0.61 -1.16
CA ALA A 369 -9.66 0.45 -1.99
C ALA A 369 -9.50 -0.95 -2.63
N PHE A 370 -10.45 -1.88 -2.42
CA PHE A 370 -10.33 -3.28 -2.86
C PHE A 370 -10.15 -3.44 -4.37
N PHE A 371 -10.80 -2.63 -5.19
CA PHE A 371 -10.66 -2.73 -6.65
C PHE A 371 -9.49 -1.92 -7.20
N SER A 372 -9.05 -0.89 -6.47
CA SER A 372 -8.01 0.05 -6.89
C SER A 372 -6.60 -0.36 -6.45
N SER A 373 -6.48 -1.09 -5.34
CA SER A 373 -5.19 -1.52 -4.79
C SER A 373 -5.07 -3.04 -4.79
N ALA A 374 -4.19 -3.57 -5.64
CA ALA A 374 -3.89 -5.00 -5.66
C ALA A 374 -3.32 -5.49 -4.32
N MET A 375 -2.52 -4.67 -3.64
CA MET A 375 -1.97 -4.96 -2.32
C MET A 375 -3.07 -5.07 -1.26
N THR A 376 -3.95 -4.07 -1.18
CA THR A 376 -5.06 -4.05 -0.19
C THR A 376 -6.03 -5.21 -0.42
N ARG A 377 -6.35 -5.49 -1.68
CA ARG A 377 -7.15 -6.67 -2.07
C ARG A 377 -6.53 -7.97 -1.59
N GLN A 378 -5.22 -8.14 -1.77
CA GLN A 378 -4.53 -9.34 -1.34
C GLN A 378 -4.53 -9.48 0.18
N ASN A 379 -4.34 -8.39 0.92
CA ASN A 379 -4.38 -8.39 2.38
C ASN A 379 -5.76 -8.83 2.91
N ILE A 380 -6.84 -8.25 2.35
CA ILE A 380 -8.22 -8.63 2.70
C ILE A 380 -8.45 -10.13 2.44
N LEU A 381 -8.02 -10.63 1.28
CA LEU A 381 -8.18 -12.05 0.93
C LEU A 381 -7.37 -12.96 1.86
N ASN A 382 -6.15 -12.58 2.23
CA ASN A 382 -5.32 -13.33 3.16
C ASN A 382 -5.97 -13.44 4.54
N ASN A 383 -6.56 -12.36 5.05
CA ASN A 383 -7.28 -12.33 6.33
C ASN A 383 -8.51 -13.25 6.30
N ILE A 384 -9.30 -13.19 5.22
CA ILE A 384 -10.43 -14.11 5.02
C ILE A 384 -9.94 -15.57 5.03
N TRP A 385 -8.92 -15.91 4.22
CA TRP A 385 -8.44 -17.28 4.08
C TRP A 385 -7.81 -17.85 5.35
N LEU A 386 -7.19 -17.00 6.19
CA LEU A 386 -6.66 -17.41 7.49
C LEU A 386 -7.77 -17.90 8.44
N PHE A 387 -8.96 -17.32 8.37
CA PHE A 387 -10.07 -17.67 9.27
C PHE A 387 -11.05 -18.73 8.72
N VAL A 388 -10.99 -19.08 7.43
CA VAL A 388 -11.84 -20.16 6.86
C VAL A 388 -11.61 -21.50 7.58
N PRO A 389 -10.37 -21.99 7.80
CA PRO A 389 -10.15 -23.24 8.52
C PRO A 389 -10.59 -23.14 9.99
N PHE A 390 -10.36 -21.99 10.63
CA PHE A 390 -10.79 -21.75 12.01
C PHE A 390 -12.32 -21.86 12.15
N GLY A 391 -13.06 -21.18 11.28
CA GLY A 391 -14.51 -21.30 11.21
C GLY A 391 -14.99 -22.74 10.98
N ALA A 392 -14.31 -23.47 10.10
CA ALA A 392 -14.61 -24.87 9.84
C ALA A 392 -14.43 -25.76 11.09
N ILE A 393 -13.39 -25.54 11.89
CA ILE A 393 -13.19 -26.25 13.16
C ILE A 393 -14.35 -25.94 14.12
N LEU A 394 -14.74 -24.67 14.26
CA LEU A 394 -15.85 -24.26 15.13
C LEU A 394 -17.19 -24.88 14.68
N GLY A 395 -17.44 -24.97 13.38
CA GLY A 395 -18.64 -25.58 12.79
C GLY A 395 -18.78 -27.09 13.05
N ARG A 396 -17.71 -27.75 13.51
CA ARG A 396 -17.69 -29.18 13.84
C ARG A 396 -18.22 -29.50 15.23
N PHE A 397 -18.32 -28.50 16.10
CA PHE A 397 -18.90 -28.65 17.43
C PHE A 397 -20.43 -28.59 17.35
N GLU A 398 -21.09 -29.18 18.34
CA GLU A 398 -22.56 -29.32 18.30
C GLU A 398 -23.30 -28.02 18.60
N ARG A 399 -22.70 -27.18 19.46
CA ARG A 399 -23.21 -25.88 19.86
C ARG A 399 -23.37 -24.95 18.66
N LYS A 400 -24.51 -24.25 18.60
CA LYS A 400 -24.80 -23.23 17.59
C LYS A 400 -24.09 -21.92 17.96
N GLY A 401 -23.86 -21.05 16.99
CA GLY A 401 -23.36 -19.69 17.24
C GLY A 401 -21.87 -19.59 17.57
N LEU A 402 -21.10 -20.68 17.52
CA LEU A 402 -19.67 -20.64 17.88
C LEU A 402 -18.82 -19.76 16.95
N TRP A 403 -19.30 -19.41 15.76
CA TRP A 403 -18.63 -18.47 14.85
C TRP A 403 -18.39 -17.09 15.51
N ILE A 404 -19.17 -16.70 16.52
CA ILE A 404 -18.96 -15.44 17.26
C ILE A 404 -17.59 -15.39 17.95
N TRP A 405 -17.02 -16.56 18.30
CA TRP A 405 -15.68 -16.64 18.89
C TRP A 405 -14.57 -16.25 17.91
N ALA A 406 -14.83 -16.29 16.60
CA ALA A 406 -13.91 -15.73 15.62
C ALA A 406 -13.89 -14.21 15.64
N VAL A 407 -15.06 -13.58 15.80
CA VAL A 407 -15.17 -12.13 15.98
C VAL A 407 -14.43 -11.70 17.25
N VAL A 408 -14.66 -12.43 18.35
CA VAL A 408 -13.98 -12.17 19.64
C VAL A 408 -12.47 -12.35 19.51
N LEU A 409 -12.00 -13.43 18.89
CA LEU A 409 -10.56 -13.67 18.69
C LEU A 409 -9.95 -12.57 17.82
N SER A 410 -10.59 -12.20 16.71
CA SER A 410 -10.07 -11.16 15.83
C SER A 410 -10.02 -9.80 16.53
N ALA A 411 -11.08 -9.41 17.26
CA ALA A 411 -11.08 -8.18 18.03
C ALA A 411 -10.01 -8.18 19.14
N ALA A 412 -9.78 -9.33 19.79
CA ALA A 412 -8.73 -9.46 20.79
C ALA A 412 -7.33 -9.27 20.18
N ILE A 413 -7.08 -9.82 18.99
CA ILE A 413 -5.81 -9.65 18.27
C ILE A 413 -5.57 -8.17 17.97
N GLU A 414 -6.56 -7.49 17.38
CA GLU A 414 -6.45 -6.06 17.05
C GLU A 414 -6.24 -5.20 18.32
N LEU A 415 -6.99 -5.46 19.39
CA LEU A 415 -6.82 -4.74 20.67
C LEU A 415 -5.43 -4.95 21.29
N VAL A 416 -4.88 -6.16 21.19
CA VAL A 416 -3.50 -6.44 21.64
C VAL A 416 -2.51 -5.68 20.77
N GLN A 417 -2.69 -5.65 19.44
CA GLN A 417 -1.82 -4.90 18.52
C GLN A 417 -1.86 -3.39 18.82
N LEU A 418 -3.05 -2.84 19.03
CA LEU A 418 -3.24 -1.45 19.45
C LEU A 418 -2.55 -1.14 20.79
N GLY A 419 -2.73 -2.01 21.79
CA GLY A 419 -2.19 -1.79 23.14
C GLY A 419 -0.67 -2.03 23.25
N THR A 420 -0.10 -2.88 22.39
CA THR A 420 1.35 -3.16 22.36
C THR A 420 2.12 -2.29 21.37
N GLY A 421 1.43 -1.54 20.51
CA GLY A 421 2.04 -0.78 19.43
C GLY A 421 2.65 -1.66 18.34
N ILE A 422 2.25 -2.93 18.27
CA ILE A 422 2.74 -3.91 17.29
C ILE A 422 1.75 -3.97 16.12
N GLY A 423 2.02 -3.20 15.06
CA GLY A 423 1.17 -3.13 13.87
C GLY A 423 0.07 -2.06 13.89
N LEU A 424 -0.77 -2.10 12.86
CA LEU A 424 -1.93 -1.21 12.71
C LEU A 424 -3.19 -1.91 13.23
N PHE A 425 -4.03 -1.18 13.98
CA PHE A 425 -5.39 -1.60 14.30
C PHE A 425 -6.30 -1.31 13.11
N GLU A 426 -6.95 -2.34 12.56
CA GLU A 426 -7.85 -2.21 11.41
C GLU A 426 -9.22 -2.84 11.67
N PHE A 427 -10.29 -2.03 11.64
CA PHE A 427 -11.66 -2.56 11.72
C PHE A 427 -11.99 -3.53 10.57
N ASP A 428 -11.39 -3.31 9.40
CA ASP A 428 -11.60 -4.13 8.20
C ASP A 428 -11.00 -5.53 8.34
N ASP A 429 -9.99 -5.70 9.18
CA ASP A 429 -9.39 -7.01 9.48
C ASP A 429 -10.34 -7.85 10.34
N ILE A 430 -10.99 -7.24 11.34
CA ILE A 430 -12.05 -7.89 12.13
C ILE A 430 -13.18 -8.38 11.22
N LEU A 431 -13.60 -7.54 10.26
CA LEU A 431 -14.63 -7.89 9.30
C LEU A 431 -14.19 -9.04 8.39
N SER A 432 -13.01 -8.94 7.79
CA SER A 432 -12.42 -9.95 6.90
C SER A 432 -12.31 -11.32 7.56
N ASN A 433 -11.74 -11.35 8.77
CA ASN A 433 -11.60 -12.56 9.59
C ASN A 433 -12.96 -13.17 9.94
N SER A 434 -13.93 -12.32 10.28
CA SER A 434 -15.30 -12.75 10.59
C SER A 434 -15.99 -13.39 9.38
N ILE A 435 -15.85 -12.80 8.19
CA ILE A 435 -16.36 -13.36 6.93
C ILE A 435 -15.75 -14.74 6.67
N GLY A 436 -14.43 -14.88 6.77
CA GLY A 436 -13.73 -16.15 6.62
C GLY A 436 -14.27 -17.22 7.58
N ALA A 437 -14.43 -16.87 8.85
CA ALA A 437 -14.96 -17.78 9.86
C ALA A 437 -16.40 -18.22 9.58
N VAL A 438 -17.28 -17.31 9.13
CA VAL A 438 -18.67 -17.65 8.77
C VAL A 438 -18.71 -18.62 7.59
N ILE A 439 -17.88 -18.39 6.56
CA ILE A 439 -17.76 -19.29 5.40
C ILE A 439 -17.35 -20.70 5.86
N GLY A 440 -16.26 -20.79 6.62
CA GLY A 440 -15.77 -22.07 7.14
C GLY A 440 -16.81 -22.79 8.02
N TYR A 441 -17.45 -22.06 8.93
CA TYR A 441 -18.48 -22.58 9.84
C TYR A 441 -19.67 -23.17 9.08
N GLY A 442 -20.14 -22.45 8.06
CA GLY A 442 -21.22 -22.88 7.17
C GLY A 442 -20.86 -24.17 6.43
N LEU A 443 -19.67 -24.22 5.82
CA LEU A 443 -19.17 -25.40 5.08
C LEU A 443 -19.14 -26.65 5.98
N ALA A 444 -18.57 -26.55 7.17
CA ALA A 444 -18.46 -27.68 8.10
C ALA A 444 -19.83 -28.18 8.57
N ARG A 445 -20.78 -27.27 8.84
CA ARG A 445 -22.11 -27.62 9.32
C ARG A 445 -22.97 -28.24 8.23
N SER A 446 -22.88 -27.76 7.00
CA SER A 446 -23.52 -28.35 5.81
C SER A 446 -22.99 -29.76 5.55
N PHE A 447 -21.67 -29.97 5.61
CA PHE A 447 -21.06 -31.30 5.49
C PHE A 447 -21.57 -32.27 6.57
N ARG A 448 -21.71 -31.80 7.82
CA ARG A 448 -22.26 -32.61 8.92
C ARG A 448 -23.72 -32.98 8.68
N ARG A 449 -24.56 -32.03 8.26
CA ARG A 449 -25.97 -32.29 7.91
C ARG A 449 -26.09 -33.32 6.80
N PHE A 450 -25.24 -33.24 5.77
CA PHE A 450 -25.23 -34.23 4.69
C PHE A 450 -24.77 -35.63 5.15
N ARG A 451 -23.81 -35.70 6.07
CA ARG A 451 -23.27 -36.97 6.60
C ARG A 451 -24.21 -37.67 7.58
N PHE A 452 -24.92 -36.92 8.42
CA PHE A 452 -25.74 -37.47 9.51
C PHE A 452 -27.26 -37.31 9.32
N GLY A 453 -27.72 -36.46 8.39
CA GLY A 453 -29.14 -36.22 8.14
C GLY A 453 -29.89 -37.39 7.48
N LYS A 454 -29.19 -38.36 6.89
CA LYS A 454 -29.82 -39.56 6.30
C LYS A 454 -30.05 -40.71 7.27
N ASN A 455 -29.58 -40.64 8.52
CA ASN A 455 -29.83 -41.71 9.50
C ASN A 455 -31.16 -41.58 10.25
N LYS A 456 -31.87 -40.43 10.14
CA LYS A 456 -33.17 -40.25 10.80
C LYS A 456 -34.38 -40.70 9.95
N SER A 457 -34.25 -40.78 8.63
CA SER A 457 -35.35 -41.21 7.75
C SER A 457 -35.50 -42.73 7.68
N THR A 458 -34.42 -43.49 7.84
CA THR A 458 -34.46 -44.97 7.80
C THR A 458 -34.95 -45.62 9.09
N ILE A 459 -34.88 -44.93 10.25
CA ILE A 459 -35.38 -45.50 11.51
C ILE A 459 -36.91 -45.43 11.59
N LYS A 460 -37.55 -44.45 10.93
CA LYS A 460 -39.02 -44.34 10.91
C LYS A 460 -39.72 -45.31 9.96
N GLU A 461 -39.02 -45.91 9.00
CA GLU A 461 -39.62 -46.86 8.05
C GLU A 461 -39.61 -48.31 8.55
N ASP A 462 -38.64 -48.69 9.41
CA ASP A 462 -38.60 -50.04 9.99
C ASP A 462 -39.58 -50.19 11.17
N ASP A 463 -39.79 -49.15 12.00
CA ASP A 463 -40.78 -49.18 13.10
C ASP A 463 -42.24 -49.16 12.60
N MET A 464 -42.48 -48.82 11.34
CA MET A 464 -43.82 -48.77 10.73
C MET A 464 -44.18 -50.04 9.96
N ARG A 465 -43.28 -51.03 9.90
CA ARG A 465 -43.51 -52.36 9.30
C ARG A 465 -43.68 -53.46 10.35
N THR A 466 -43.84 -53.11 11.63
CA THR A 466 -44.00 -54.07 12.74
C THR A 466 -45.17 -53.74 13.66
N ILE A 467 -46.27 -53.21 13.12
CA ILE A 467 -47.57 -53.11 13.80
C ILE A 467 -48.66 -53.65 12.88
#